data_AF-A0A9P4WC77-F1
#
_entry.id   AF-A0A9P4WC77-F1
#
_cell.length_a   1.000
_cell.length_b   1.000
_cell.length_c   1.000
_cell.angle_alpha   90.00
_cell.angle_beta   90.00
_cell.angle_gamma   90.00
#
_symmetry.space_group_name_H-M   'P 1'
#
loop_
_entity.id
_entity.type
_entity.pdbx_description
1 polymer ?
#
loop_
_entity_poly.entity_id
_entity_poly.type
_entity_poly.pdbx_seq_one_letter_code
_entity_poly.pdbx_strand_id
1 'polypeptide(L)'
;MPMDKSRSGFALPDRDRSGYRSAVAVVEKGIKRKRPSYRKAAVRLLASLRGARTGAWNEQLSSNLSSPFFEALLGLPNELHVLILSQLSISDLLALRKTCRILNVLVVDSAPSLSRYWVKHRMGSLHLRLYPTTRPTDADFQYLLSMRRRHIASIRLSRQLANFLLGDVQDQVDPRQRQLWTSVYEKMMPLVFGVGFFLEEHRRAVLDRDLGQIRPRSHIGYDICTTGSLTAHDMKTMKRMDAPLRLQYYYMYCFMLQVLKRKLRSSCRTRTVGNFLRGWSNHPACSEDIAFFLILGGIGQVAKLLACPTYADRRRYLHAYITHLSPHASKCWRAHWKDIGVISPALLDDIPCTSIGITQLDQIWEPGIAELMKPERHTLTAAEKLRYEELQGSRKYINEIIGYDILQMSAPGCVDIEDEVEDRRP
;
A
#
# COMPACT_ATOMS: atom_id res chain seq x y z
N MET A 1 -13.11 -74.88 -23.33
CA MET A 1 -11.64 -74.97 -23.09
C MET A 1 -11.11 -73.55 -22.84
N PRO A 2 -10.20 -73.35 -21.87
CA PRO A 2 -10.46 -72.37 -20.80
C PRO A 2 -9.24 -71.47 -20.44
N MET A 3 -9.20 -70.97 -19.19
CA MET A 3 -8.25 -70.02 -18.57
C MET A 3 -8.60 -68.55 -18.90
N ASP A 4 -9.15 -67.72 -18.01
CA ASP A 4 -9.17 -67.67 -16.53
C ASP A 4 -7.78 -67.52 -15.88
N LYS A 5 -7.58 -66.38 -15.20
CA LYS A 5 -6.53 -66.18 -14.17
C LYS A 5 -6.78 -64.93 -13.33
N SER A 6 -7.75 -65.07 -12.44
CA SER A 6 -7.77 -64.32 -11.18
C SER A 6 -6.47 -64.53 -10.39
N ARG A 7 -5.99 -63.52 -9.65
CA ARG A 7 -5.20 -63.77 -8.43
C ARG A 7 -5.51 -62.76 -7.32
N SER A 8 -6.05 -63.31 -6.23
CA SER A 8 -6.44 -62.65 -4.98
C SER A 8 -5.46 -62.96 -3.84
N GLY A 9 -5.57 -62.21 -2.74
CA GLY A 9 -4.90 -62.48 -1.44
C GLY A 9 -3.46 -61.94 -1.37
N PHE A 10 -2.86 -61.64 -0.21
CA PHE A 10 -3.18 -61.85 1.22
C PHE A 10 -2.44 -60.74 2.03
N ALA A 11 -2.78 -60.31 3.26
CA ALA A 11 -3.88 -60.59 4.20
C ALA A 11 -4.05 -59.40 5.19
N LEU A 12 -4.96 -59.51 6.18
CA LEU A 12 -4.87 -58.82 7.49
C LEU A 12 -4.18 -59.75 8.50
N PRO A 13 -3.55 -59.23 9.58
CA PRO A 13 -4.27 -59.22 10.86
C PRO A 13 -4.09 -57.96 11.73
N ASP A 14 -5.02 -57.79 12.67
CA ASP A 14 -5.01 -56.79 13.74
C ASP A 14 -3.82 -56.88 14.71
N ARG A 15 -3.41 -55.75 15.31
CA ARG A 15 -3.64 -55.50 16.75
C ARG A 15 -3.24 -54.11 17.29
N ASP A 16 -4.21 -53.50 17.97
CA ASP A 16 -4.14 -52.78 19.26
C ASP A 16 -2.98 -51.80 19.57
N ARG A 17 -3.33 -50.51 19.76
CA ARG A 17 -3.59 -49.95 21.12
C ARG A 17 -4.07 -48.49 21.16
N SER A 18 -5.09 -48.27 22.02
CA SER A 18 -5.45 -47.00 22.73
C SER A 18 -5.93 -45.80 21.88
N GLY A 19 -6.99 -45.03 22.20
CA GLY A 19 -7.99 -45.04 23.29
C GLY A 19 -8.72 -43.66 23.27
N TYR A 20 -10.02 -43.56 22.97
CA TYR A 20 -11.15 -43.41 23.92
C TYR A 20 -10.95 -42.33 25.02
N ARG A 21 -11.89 -41.43 25.39
CA ARG A 21 -13.25 -40.99 24.94
C ARG A 21 -13.51 -39.60 25.60
N SER A 22 -14.12 -38.60 24.97
CA SER A 22 -15.57 -38.30 24.81
C SER A 22 -16.35 -37.88 26.08
N ALA A 23 -17.04 -36.73 25.98
CA ALA A 23 -18.28 -36.33 26.69
C ALA A 23 -18.84 -35.09 25.91
N VAL A 24 -19.89 -35.15 25.08
CA VAL A 24 -21.31 -35.57 25.21
C VAL A 24 -22.23 -34.51 25.85
N ALA A 25 -22.87 -33.75 24.95
CA ALA A 25 -24.25 -33.21 24.92
C ALA A 25 -25.00 -32.79 26.20
N VAL A 26 -25.54 -31.55 26.19
CA VAL A 26 -26.76 -31.14 26.92
C VAL A 26 -27.63 -30.17 26.08
N VAL A 27 -28.83 -30.65 25.71
CA VAL A 27 -30.16 -30.01 25.61
C VAL A 27 -30.32 -28.56 25.07
N GLU A 28 -31.12 -28.42 24.02
CA GLU A 28 -31.81 -27.19 23.62
C GLU A 28 -32.89 -26.75 24.63
N LYS A 29 -32.82 -25.49 25.11
CA LYS A 29 -34.02 -24.69 25.49
C LYS A 29 -33.81 -23.22 25.14
N GLY A 30 -34.82 -22.61 24.50
CA GLY A 30 -34.73 -21.25 23.97
C GLY A 30 -34.88 -20.15 25.03
N ILE A 31 -34.09 -19.08 24.89
CA ILE A 31 -34.29 -17.81 25.62
C ILE A 31 -34.20 -16.63 24.63
N LYS A 32 -35.27 -15.83 24.56
CA LYS A 32 -35.37 -14.64 23.70
C LYS A 32 -34.39 -13.55 24.15
N ARG A 33 -33.22 -13.42 23.50
CA ARG A 33 -32.29 -12.30 23.75
C ARG A 33 -32.69 -11.04 22.98
N LYS A 34 -33.34 -10.09 23.67
CA LYS A 34 -33.49 -8.71 23.19
C LYS A 34 -32.10 -8.06 23.06
N ARG A 35 -31.81 -7.44 21.91
CA ARG A 35 -30.55 -6.70 21.66
C ARG A 35 -30.51 -5.42 22.51
N PRO A 36 -29.47 -5.15 23.30
CA PRO A 36 -29.27 -3.84 23.92
C PRO A 36 -28.75 -2.82 22.88
N SER A 37 -29.29 -1.61 22.89
CA SER A 37 -28.83 -0.52 22.03
C SER A 37 -27.50 0.06 22.54
N TYR A 38 -26.38 -0.33 21.90
CA TYR A 38 -25.02 0.07 22.28
C TYR A 38 -24.76 1.59 22.29
N ARG A 39 -25.59 2.41 21.63
CA ARG A 39 -25.35 3.87 21.54
C ARG A 39 -25.59 4.67 22.82
N LYS A 40 -26.36 4.16 23.81
CA LYS A 40 -26.60 4.89 25.08
C LYS A 40 -25.61 4.53 26.22
N ALA A 41 -24.84 3.45 26.08
CA ALA A 41 -23.84 3.06 27.08
C ALA A 41 -22.53 3.86 26.98
N ALA A 42 -22.06 4.13 25.75
CA ALA A 42 -20.80 4.85 25.52
C ALA A 42 -20.81 6.29 26.10
N VAL A 43 -21.95 6.98 26.04
CA VAL A 43 -22.08 8.35 26.56
C VAL A 43 -22.04 8.40 28.10
N ARG A 44 -22.53 7.35 28.79
CA ARG A 44 -22.47 7.26 30.26
C ARG A 44 -21.06 6.92 30.77
N LEU A 45 -20.30 6.11 30.03
CA LEU A 45 -18.89 5.84 30.32
C LEU A 45 -18.01 7.09 30.18
N LEU A 46 -18.23 7.90 29.14
CA LEU A 46 -17.48 9.16 28.96
C LEU A 46 -17.83 10.22 30.01
N ALA A 47 -19.05 10.19 30.57
CA ALA A 47 -19.45 11.07 31.67
C ALA A 47 -18.81 10.65 33.02
N SER A 48 -18.76 9.35 33.35
CA SER A 48 -18.16 8.89 34.60
C SER A 48 -16.64 9.08 34.65
N LEU A 49 -15.96 9.03 33.50
CA LEU A 49 -14.50 9.24 33.40
C LEU A 49 -14.04 10.68 33.69
N ARG A 50 -14.93 11.69 33.64
CA ARG A 50 -14.56 13.06 34.07
C ARG A 50 -14.53 13.22 35.60
N GLY A 51 -15.35 12.46 36.33
CA GLY A 51 -15.34 12.46 37.81
C GLY A 51 -14.37 11.45 38.42
N ALA A 52 -14.13 10.32 37.76
CA ALA A 52 -13.28 9.22 38.25
C ALA A 52 -11.77 9.40 37.95
N ARG A 53 -11.29 10.64 37.76
CA ARG A 53 -9.90 10.95 37.36
C ARG A 53 -8.83 10.51 38.36
N THR A 54 -9.18 10.33 39.64
CA THR A 54 -8.25 9.92 40.71
C THR A 54 -8.44 8.47 41.17
N GLY A 55 -9.68 7.97 41.23
CA GLY A 55 -9.97 6.64 41.81
C GLY A 55 -9.45 5.46 40.97
N ALA A 56 -9.79 5.43 39.68
CA ALA A 56 -9.45 4.30 38.80
C ALA A 56 -7.95 4.17 38.48
N TRP A 57 -7.17 5.24 38.71
CA TRP A 57 -5.72 5.24 38.55
C TRP A 57 -5.06 4.58 39.77
N ASN A 58 -5.51 4.93 40.99
CA ASN A 58 -4.95 4.40 42.24
C ASN A 58 -5.11 2.88 42.39
N GLU A 59 -6.26 2.29 42.04
CA GLU A 59 -6.46 0.83 42.14
C GLU A 59 -5.59 -0.01 41.17
N GLN A 60 -5.15 0.57 40.04
CA GLN A 60 -4.24 -0.11 39.10
C GLN A 60 -2.76 0.18 39.39
N LEU A 61 -2.43 1.35 39.95
CA LEU A 61 -1.08 1.67 40.42
C LEU A 61 -0.63 0.68 41.51
N SER A 62 -1.48 0.42 42.50
CA SER A 62 -1.15 -0.32 43.72
C SER A 62 -0.88 -1.82 43.57
N SER A 63 -0.96 -2.40 42.36
CA SER A 63 -0.77 -3.85 42.15
C SER A 63 0.30 -4.26 41.14
N ASN A 64 0.75 -3.37 40.23
CA ASN A 64 1.58 -3.77 39.08
C ASN A 64 2.64 -2.75 38.61
N LEU A 65 2.79 -1.58 39.26
CA LEU A 65 3.69 -0.51 38.79
C LEU A 65 4.56 0.09 39.92
N SER A 66 5.32 -0.74 40.64
CA SER A 66 6.19 -0.31 41.76
C SER A 66 7.45 0.48 41.35
N SER A 67 7.41 1.21 40.23
CA SER A 67 8.54 2.00 39.76
C SER A 67 8.29 3.47 40.10
N PRO A 68 9.12 4.11 40.94
CA PRO A 68 8.92 5.51 41.33
C PRO A 68 9.00 6.47 40.12
N PHE A 69 9.71 6.07 39.05
CA PHE A 69 9.70 6.78 37.78
C PHE A 69 8.31 6.78 37.11
N PHE A 70 7.59 5.65 37.14
CA PHE A 70 6.25 5.56 36.54
C PHE A 70 5.22 6.37 37.34
N GLU A 71 5.31 6.35 38.67
CA GLU A 71 4.47 7.19 39.53
C GLU A 71 4.72 8.68 39.27
N ALA A 72 6.00 9.10 39.23
CA ALA A 72 6.38 10.47 38.90
C ALA A 72 5.92 10.88 37.49
N LEU A 73 6.08 10.01 36.48
CA LEU A 73 5.64 10.25 35.11
C LEU A 73 4.11 10.41 35.02
N LEU A 74 3.34 9.59 35.73
CA LEU A 74 1.88 9.64 35.71
C LEU A 74 1.33 10.82 36.53
N GLY A 75 2.05 11.28 37.55
CA GLY A 75 1.72 12.47 38.34
C GLY A 75 1.99 13.82 37.66
N LEU A 76 2.62 13.85 36.48
CA LEU A 76 2.85 15.11 35.75
C LEU A 76 1.53 15.73 35.24
N PRO A 77 1.48 17.06 35.05
CA PRO A 77 0.41 17.71 34.30
C PRO A 77 0.31 17.23 32.84
N ASN A 78 -0.91 17.27 32.28
CA ASN A 78 -1.19 16.82 30.90
C ASN A 78 -0.33 17.54 29.85
N GLU A 79 0.04 18.78 30.11
CA GLU A 79 0.87 19.63 29.26
C GLU A 79 2.28 19.02 29.12
N LEU A 80 2.84 18.51 30.22
CA LEU A 80 4.13 17.81 30.21
C LEU A 80 4.02 16.43 29.55
N HIS A 81 2.92 15.70 29.76
CA HIS A 81 2.65 14.45 29.01
C HIS A 81 2.64 14.70 27.51
N VAL A 82 1.90 15.71 27.04
CA VAL A 82 1.86 16.08 25.63
C VAL A 82 3.25 16.46 25.12
N LEU A 83 4.03 17.25 25.88
CA LEU A 83 5.39 17.61 25.48
C LEU A 83 6.31 16.39 25.34
N ILE A 84 6.34 15.49 26.34
CA ILE A 84 7.13 14.25 26.30
C ILE A 84 6.71 13.37 25.11
N LEU A 85 5.41 13.09 24.99
CA LEU A 85 4.85 12.26 23.93
C LEU A 85 5.03 12.89 22.52
N SER A 86 5.17 14.22 22.42
CA SER A 86 5.39 14.92 21.15
C SER A 86 6.81 14.74 20.56
N GLN A 87 7.78 14.31 21.38
CA GLN A 87 9.14 14.01 20.94
C GLN A 87 9.31 12.55 20.47
N LEU A 88 8.44 11.64 20.94
CA LEU A 88 8.42 10.25 20.50
C LEU A 88 7.97 10.13 19.04
N SER A 89 8.49 9.15 18.28
CA SER A 89 8.00 8.90 16.93
C SER A 89 6.61 8.23 16.96
N ILE A 90 5.88 8.28 15.84
CA ILE A 90 4.59 7.56 15.71
C ILE A 90 4.76 6.04 15.95
N SER A 91 5.93 5.48 15.62
CA SER A 91 6.23 4.07 15.91
C SER A 91 6.28 3.81 17.43
N ASP A 92 6.94 4.70 18.17
CA ASP A 92 7.14 4.57 19.61
C ASP A 92 5.86 4.84 20.37
N LEU A 93 5.06 5.82 19.95
CA LEU A 93 3.70 6.05 20.46
C LEU A 93 2.79 4.82 20.28
N LEU A 94 2.91 4.12 19.14
CA LEU A 94 2.17 2.88 18.90
C LEU A 94 2.70 1.68 19.69
N ALA A 95 4.00 1.65 20.02
CA ALA A 95 4.58 0.67 20.92
C ALA A 95 4.14 0.93 22.37
N LEU A 96 4.20 2.18 22.83
CA LEU A 96 3.78 2.64 24.15
C LEU A 96 2.32 2.29 24.44
N ARG A 97 1.43 2.45 23.44
CA ARG A 97 0.02 2.01 23.53
C ARG A 97 -0.18 0.49 23.70
N LYS A 98 0.85 -0.33 23.46
CA LYS A 98 0.80 -1.79 23.61
C LYS A 98 1.46 -2.30 24.89
N THR A 99 2.23 -1.46 25.61
CA THR A 99 2.95 -1.91 26.82
C THR A 99 2.01 -2.10 28.00
N CYS A 100 1.15 -1.13 28.32
CA CYS A 100 0.15 -1.26 29.38
C CYS A 100 -1.12 -0.42 29.13
N ARG A 101 -2.19 -0.71 29.89
CA ARG A 101 -3.49 -0.03 29.75
C ARG A 101 -3.42 1.47 30.06
N ILE A 102 -2.72 1.85 31.13
CA ILE A 102 -2.58 3.24 31.57
C ILE A 102 -1.87 4.08 30.50
N LEU A 103 -0.76 3.58 29.94
CA LEU A 103 -0.05 4.25 28.85
C LEU A 103 -0.89 4.35 27.56
N ASN A 104 -1.74 3.37 27.27
CA ASN A 104 -2.70 3.51 26.16
C ASN A 104 -3.74 4.61 26.43
N VAL A 105 -4.25 4.74 27.66
CA VAL A 105 -5.15 5.85 28.04
C VAL A 105 -4.42 7.19 27.89
N LEU A 106 -3.21 7.32 28.42
CA LEU A 106 -2.39 8.53 28.35
C LEU A 106 -2.19 9.04 26.91
N VAL A 107 -1.86 8.14 25.98
CA VAL A 107 -1.69 8.48 24.56
C VAL A 107 -3.02 8.79 23.87
N VAL A 108 -4.12 8.12 24.24
CA VAL A 108 -5.45 8.37 23.69
C VAL A 108 -6.01 9.72 24.15
N ASP A 109 -5.86 10.07 25.43
CA ASP A 109 -6.31 11.35 25.98
C ASP A 109 -5.47 12.52 25.42
N SER A 110 -4.16 12.30 25.22
CA SER A 110 -3.26 13.26 24.58
C SER A 110 -3.45 13.38 23.06
N ALA A 111 -4.19 12.46 22.42
CA ALA A 111 -4.21 12.29 20.98
C ALA A 111 -4.60 13.54 20.16
N PRO A 112 -5.59 14.37 20.55
CA PRO A 112 -5.93 15.59 19.80
C PRO A 112 -4.83 16.66 19.88
N SER A 113 -4.13 16.75 21.01
CA SER A 113 -3.02 17.70 21.17
C SER A 113 -1.78 17.24 20.42
N LEU A 114 -1.47 15.94 20.48
CA LEU A 114 -0.40 15.33 19.68
C LEU A 114 -0.65 15.51 18.18
N SER A 115 -1.89 15.28 17.72
CA SER A 115 -2.24 15.42 16.30
C SER A 115 -2.08 16.85 15.79
N ARG A 116 -2.53 17.84 16.56
CA ARG A 116 -2.29 19.27 16.26
C ARG A 116 -0.80 19.62 16.23
N TYR A 117 -0.01 19.14 17.20
CA TYR A 117 1.44 19.36 17.23
C TYR A 117 2.14 18.75 16.01
N TRP A 118 1.83 17.49 15.68
CA TRP A 118 2.43 16.80 14.54
C TRP A 118 2.10 17.46 13.20
N VAL A 119 0.85 17.88 13.00
CA VAL A 119 0.43 18.64 11.81
C VAL A 119 1.19 19.96 11.70
N LYS A 120 1.38 20.69 12.80
CA LYS A 120 2.03 22.01 12.82
C LYS A 120 3.57 21.94 12.71
N HIS A 121 4.21 20.95 13.32
CA HIS A 121 5.67 20.94 13.53
C HIS A 121 6.43 19.76 12.90
N ARG A 122 5.73 18.71 12.44
CA ARG A 122 6.38 17.48 11.90
C ARG A 122 5.93 17.11 10.48
N MET A 123 4.86 17.70 9.94
CA MET A 123 4.41 17.44 8.56
C MET A 123 5.00 18.47 7.57
N GLY A 124 5.60 17.97 6.49
CA GLY A 124 6.09 18.82 5.39
C GLY A 124 4.95 19.36 4.52
N SER A 125 5.21 20.48 3.82
CA SER A 125 4.24 21.21 2.98
C SER A 125 3.46 20.32 1.99
N LEU A 126 4.14 19.40 1.29
CA LEU A 126 3.52 18.46 0.34
C LEU A 126 2.43 17.59 0.99
N HIS A 127 2.64 17.15 2.24
CA HIS A 127 1.69 16.32 2.96
C HIS A 127 0.38 17.08 3.21
N LEU A 128 0.50 18.33 3.69
CA LEU A 128 -0.62 19.20 4.03
C LEU A 128 -1.37 19.71 2.78
N ARG A 129 -0.66 19.89 1.66
CA ARG A 129 -1.23 20.32 0.37
C ARG A 129 -2.07 19.23 -0.29
N LEU A 130 -1.56 18.00 -0.35
CA LEU A 130 -2.28 16.89 -0.99
C LEU A 130 -3.40 16.34 -0.08
N TYR A 131 -3.16 16.26 1.23
CA TYR A 131 -4.10 15.74 2.23
C TYR A 131 -4.45 16.83 3.28
N PRO A 132 -5.17 17.89 2.89
CA PRO A 132 -5.56 18.93 3.84
C PRO A 132 -6.51 18.36 4.90
N THR A 133 -6.36 18.81 6.15
CA THR A 133 -7.36 18.61 7.19
C THR A 133 -8.50 19.62 7.02
N THR A 134 -9.72 19.26 7.41
CA THR A 134 -10.90 20.17 7.33
C THR A 134 -10.67 21.46 8.11
N ARG A 135 -10.04 21.33 9.29
CA ARG A 135 -9.42 22.41 10.05
C ARG A 135 -8.17 21.86 10.74
N PRO A 136 -7.14 22.68 11.03
CA PRO A 136 -5.96 22.23 11.78
C PRO A 136 -6.30 21.67 13.18
N THR A 137 -7.41 22.12 13.77
CA THR A 137 -7.96 21.64 15.04
C THR A 137 -8.59 20.25 14.98
N ASP A 138 -9.05 19.83 13.80
CA ASP A 138 -9.84 18.61 13.59
C ASP A 138 -8.94 17.40 13.25
N ALA A 139 -7.62 17.60 13.25
CA ALA A 139 -6.66 16.54 13.06
C ALA A 139 -6.75 15.52 14.21
N ASP A 140 -7.27 14.33 13.91
CA ASP A 140 -7.32 13.19 14.83
C ASP A 140 -6.13 12.23 14.62
N PHE A 141 -5.88 11.34 15.59
CA PHE A 141 -4.85 10.30 15.51
C PHE A 141 -5.03 9.40 14.28
N GLN A 142 -6.27 9.15 13.84
CA GLN A 142 -6.52 8.39 12.60
C GLN A 142 -5.95 9.10 11.36
N TYR A 143 -5.99 10.43 11.31
CA TYR A 143 -5.35 11.19 10.26
C TYR A 143 -3.83 10.98 10.30
N LEU A 144 -3.17 11.14 11.46
CA LEU A 144 -1.73 10.85 11.60
C LEU A 144 -1.37 9.42 11.14
N LEU A 145 -2.14 8.41 11.55
CA LEU A 145 -1.92 7.02 11.17
C LEU A 145 -2.13 6.79 9.66
N SER A 146 -3.08 7.48 9.03
CA SER A 146 -3.25 7.42 7.57
C SER A 146 -2.05 8.03 6.85
N MET A 147 -1.57 9.20 7.29
CA MET A 147 -0.41 9.88 6.72
C MET A 147 0.88 9.07 6.91
N ARG A 148 1.10 8.49 8.09
CA ARG A 148 2.23 7.60 8.36
C ARG A 148 2.23 6.36 7.46
N ARG A 149 1.05 5.76 7.20
CA ARG A 149 0.91 4.62 6.27
C ARG A 149 1.27 5.01 4.84
N ARG A 150 0.79 6.15 4.35
CA ARG A 150 1.15 6.69 3.02
C ARG A 150 2.65 6.95 2.88
N HIS A 151 3.24 7.65 3.86
CA HIS A 151 4.67 7.94 3.87
C HIS A 151 5.53 6.66 3.87
N ILE A 152 5.17 5.65 4.69
CA ILE A 152 5.83 4.34 4.68
C ILE A 152 5.67 3.63 3.32
N ALA A 153 4.51 3.73 2.68
CA ALA A 153 4.29 3.16 1.35
C ALA A 153 5.18 3.82 0.29
N SER A 154 5.29 5.16 0.30
CA SER A 154 6.17 5.91 -0.62
C SER A 154 7.64 5.61 -0.40
N ILE A 155 8.11 5.56 0.86
CA ILE A 155 9.47 5.14 1.22
C ILE A 155 9.77 3.74 0.65
N ARG A 156 8.87 2.78 0.88
CA ARG A 156 9.07 1.39 0.45
C ARG A 156 9.06 1.28 -1.07
N LEU A 157 8.12 1.93 -1.75
CA LEU A 157 8.05 1.90 -3.21
C LEU A 157 9.27 2.57 -3.84
N SER A 158 9.66 3.76 -3.37
CA SER A 158 10.84 4.48 -3.88
C SER A 158 12.12 3.67 -3.69
N ARG A 159 12.28 2.95 -2.58
CA ARG A 159 13.39 2.01 -2.39
C ARG A 159 13.34 0.85 -3.38
N GLN A 160 12.17 0.25 -3.65
CA GLN A 160 12.06 -0.83 -4.65
C GLN A 160 12.30 -0.33 -6.09
N LEU A 161 11.91 0.90 -6.41
CA LEU A 161 12.18 1.54 -7.70
C LEU A 161 13.67 1.89 -7.86
N ALA A 162 14.31 2.42 -6.82
CA ALA A 162 15.76 2.68 -6.81
C ALA A 162 16.54 1.36 -6.95
N ASN A 163 16.21 0.33 -6.15
CA ASN A 163 16.82 -1.00 -6.27
C ASN A 163 16.62 -1.63 -7.66
N PHE A 164 15.51 -1.34 -8.35
CA PHE A 164 15.31 -1.79 -9.71
C PHE A 164 16.30 -1.16 -10.71
N LEU A 165 16.70 0.09 -10.50
CA LEU A 165 17.72 0.76 -11.32
C LEU A 165 19.13 0.22 -11.06
N LEU A 166 19.43 -0.21 -9.83
CA LEU A 166 20.72 -0.82 -9.47
C LEU A 166 20.95 -2.18 -10.14
N GLY A 167 19.88 -2.89 -10.50
CA GLY A 167 19.96 -4.29 -10.93
C GLY A 167 20.54 -5.17 -9.82
N ASP A 168 21.24 -6.24 -10.22
CA ASP A 168 21.91 -7.16 -9.29
C ASP A 168 23.37 -6.73 -8.99
N VAL A 169 23.77 -5.50 -9.35
CA VAL A 169 25.16 -4.96 -9.21
C VAL A 169 25.48 -4.55 -7.76
N GLN A 170 24.84 -5.19 -6.78
CA GLN A 170 24.89 -4.78 -5.38
C GLN A 170 26.24 -5.09 -4.70
N ASP A 171 27.03 -5.99 -5.27
CA ASP A 171 28.27 -6.52 -4.67
C ASP A 171 29.52 -5.65 -4.91
N GLN A 172 29.47 -4.63 -5.78
CA GLN A 172 30.61 -3.73 -6.08
C GLN A 172 30.23 -2.23 -6.16
N VAL A 173 29.34 -1.75 -5.28
CA VAL A 173 28.90 -0.33 -5.30
C VAL A 173 29.91 0.60 -4.61
N ASP A 174 30.63 1.39 -5.43
CA ASP A 174 31.51 2.52 -5.08
C ASP A 174 30.79 3.52 -4.12
N PRO A 175 31.45 4.08 -3.08
CA PRO A 175 30.88 5.13 -2.24
C PRO A 175 30.25 6.32 -3.01
N ARG A 176 30.82 6.75 -4.15
CA ARG A 176 30.26 7.80 -5.01
C ARG A 176 28.91 7.40 -5.59
N GLN A 177 28.78 6.15 -6.05
CA GLN A 177 27.51 5.61 -6.53
C GLN A 177 26.47 5.58 -5.39
N ARG A 178 26.83 5.18 -4.17
CA ARG A 178 25.91 5.17 -3.01
C ARG A 178 25.32 6.56 -2.71
N GLN A 179 26.13 7.61 -2.84
CA GLN A 179 25.65 9.00 -2.67
C GLN A 179 24.68 9.40 -3.80
N LEU A 180 25.00 9.06 -5.05
CA LEU A 180 24.11 9.26 -6.20
C LEU A 180 22.75 8.56 -5.99
N TRP A 181 22.76 7.32 -5.51
CA TRP A 181 21.55 6.54 -5.24
C TRP A 181 20.71 7.08 -4.09
N THR A 182 21.35 7.69 -3.09
CA THR A 182 20.65 8.42 -2.03
C THR A 182 19.92 9.62 -2.61
N SER A 183 20.58 10.41 -3.47
CA SER A 183 19.94 11.54 -4.18
C SER A 183 18.80 11.10 -5.11
N VAL A 184 18.96 9.99 -5.85
CA VAL A 184 17.89 9.41 -6.68
C VAL A 184 16.69 9.03 -5.84
N TYR A 185 16.88 8.32 -4.73
CA TYR A 185 15.82 7.94 -3.81
C TYR A 185 15.10 9.16 -3.21
N GLU A 186 15.85 10.19 -2.80
CA GLU A 186 15.30 11.44 -2.26
C GLU A 186 14.45 12.20 -3.27
N LYS A 187 14.87 12.27 -4.54
CA LYS A 187 14.08 12.83 -5.66
C LYS A 187 12.82 12.01 -5.96
N MET A 188 12.92 10.68 -5.92
CA MET A 188 11.77 9.80 -6.19
C MET A 188 10.67 9.91 -5.13
N MET A 189 11.03 10.03 -3.84
CA MET A 189 10.08 9.93 -2.73
C MET A 189 8.87 10.90 -2.81
N PRO A 190 9.04 12.22 -3.03
CA PRO A 190 7.90 13.14 -3.16
C PRO A 190 7.08 12.89 -4.43
N LEU A 191 7.70 12.43 -5.51
CA LEU A 191 7.00 12.10 -6.76
C LEU A 191 6.12 10.85 -6.59
N VAL A 192 6.65 9.81 -5.97
CA VAL A 192 5.91 8.59 -5.61
C VAL A 192 4.79 8.89 -4.61
N PHE A 193 4.98 9.84 -3.69
CA PHE A 193 3.93 10.31 -2.79
C PHE A 193 2.80 11.04 -3.54
N GLY A 194 3.14 11.88 -4.54
CA GLY A 194 2.16 12.50 -5.45
C GLY A 194 1.39 11.49 -6.30
N VAL A 195 2.08 10.51 -6.90
CA VAL A 195 1.43 9.41 -7.64
C VAL A 195 0.51 8.59 -6.72
N GLY A 196 0.93 8.32 -5.48
CA GLY A 196 0.11 7.66 -4.47
C GLY A 196 -1.17 8.43 -4.14
N PHE A 197 -1.09 9.76 -4.05
CA PHE A 197 -2.27 10.62 -3.88
C PHE A 197 -3.22 10.56 -5.07
N PHE A 198 -2.70 10.69 -6.29
CA PHE A 198 -3.54 10.63 -7.50
C PHE A 198 -4.28 9.28 -7.59
N LEU A 199 -3.56 8.17 -7.37
CA LEU A 199 -4.17 6.83 -7.37
C LEU A 199 -5.19 6.64 -6.23
N GLU A 200 -4.97 7.23 -5.06
CA GLU A 200 -5.96 7.17 -3.97
C GLU A 200 -7.24 7.96 -4.29
N GLU A 201 -7.14 9.14 -4.92
CA GLU A 201 -8.30 9.93 -5.34
C GLU A 201 -9.04 9.30 -6.54
N HIS A 202 -8.32 8.73 -7.50
CA HIS A 202 -8.91 8.00 -8.63
C HIS A 202 -9.66 6.76 -8.14
N ARG A 203 -9.04 5.96 -7.26
CA ARG A 203 -9.67 4.81 -6.61
C ARG A 203 -10.93 5.19 -5.82
N ARG A 204 -10.94 6.34 -5.14
CA ARG A 204 -12.17 6.84 -4.48
C ARG A 204 -13.27 7.10 -5.50
N ALA A 205 -12.99 7.80 -6.60
CA ALA A 205 -14.00 8.04 -7.64
C ALA A 205 -14.50 6.76 -8.32
N VAL A 206 -13.65 5.76 -8.57
CA VAL A 206 -14.08 4.43 -9.06
C VAL A 206 -15.08 3.79 -8.09
N LEU A 207 -14.75 3.78 -6.79
CA LEU A 207 -15.62 3.18 -5.77
C LEU A 207 -16.89 3.99 -5.52
N ASP A 208 -16.83 5.32 -5.53
CA ASP A 208 -18.01 6.19 -5.36
C ASP A 208 -18.96 6.08 -6.57
N ARG A 209 -18.43 5.86 -7.79
CA ARG A 209 -19.23 5.61 -9.00
C ARG A 209 -19.99 4.28 -8.93
N ASP A 210 -19.31 3.20 -8.53
CA ASP A 210 -19.84 1.84 -8.64
C ASP A 210 -20.56 1.36 -7.37
N LEU A 211 -20.16 1.83 -6.18
CA LEU A 211 -20.78 1.51 -4.90
C LEU A 211 -21.68 2.64 -4.36
N GLY A 212 -21.50 3.88 -4.83
CA GLY A 212 -22.26 5.04 -4.33
C GLY A 212 -23.69 5.15 -4.88
N GLN A 213 -24.04 4.41 -5.94
CA GLN A 213 -25.42 4.31 -6.43
C GLN A 213 -26.08 3.04 -5.91
N ILE A 214 -26.98 3.18 -4.93
CA ILE A 214 -27.89 2.11 -4.50
C ILE A 214 -28.80 1.76 -5.68
N ARG A 215 -28.50 0.66 -6.39
CA ARG A 215 -29.30 0.17 -7.53
C ARG A 215 -30.04 -1.14 -7.20
N PRO A 216 -31.19 -1.41 -7.85
CA PRO A 216 -31.94 -2.65 -7.64
C PRO A 216 -31.18 -3.89 -8.16
N ARG A 217 -31.43 -5.02 -7.50
CA ARG A 217 -30.75 -6.31 -7.68
C ARG A 217 -30.98 -6.95 -9.05
N SER A 218 -29.92 -7.37 -9.73
CA SER A 218 -29.87 -8.66 -10.44
C SER A 218 -28.45 -9.02 -10.91
N HIS A 219 -28.04 -10.26 -10.65
CA HIS A 219 -26.82 -10.95 -11.14
C HIS A 219 -25.46 -10.47 -10.61
N ILE A 220 -24.57 -11.45 -10.41
CA ILE A 220 -23.23 -11.31 -9.86
C ILE A 220 -22.22 -11.47 -11.00
N GLY A 221 -21.36 -10.47 -11.23
CA GLY A 221 -20.30 -10.55 -12.24
C GLY A 221 -19.20 -9.52 -12.00
N TYR A 222 -17.94 -9.97 -12.06
CA TYR A 222 -16.78 -9.09 -12.18
C TYR A 222 -16.56 -8.74 -13.65
N ASP A 223 -17.43 -7.90 -14.21
CA ASP A 223 -17.09 -7.30 -15.50
C ASP A 223 -16.05 -6.20 -15.28
N ILE A 224 -14.86 -6.45 -15.83
CA ILE A 224 -13.87 -5.40 -16.11
C ILE A 224 -14.38 -4.62 -17.32
N CYS A 225 -15.50 -3.92 -17.13
CA CYS A 225 -16.01 -2.97 -18.10
C CYS A 225 -14.95 -1.89 -18.28
N THR A 226 -14.61 -1.59 -19.54
CA THR A 226 -13.94 -0.34 -19.95
C THR A 226 -14.87 0.82 -19.63
N THR A 227 -14.93 1.21 -18.36
CA THR A 227 -15.86 2.22 -17.87
C THR A 227 -15.46 3.61 -18.34
N GLY A 228 -16.47 4.45 -18.58
CA GLY A 228 -16.30 5.83 -19.04
C GLY A 228 -15.27 6.60 -18.23
N SER A 229 -14.45 7.38 -18.93
CA SER A 229 -13.26 8.00 -18.36
C SER A 229 -13.58 8.95 -17.21
N LEU A 230 -12.86 8.81 -16.09
CA LEU A 230 -13.00 9.67 -14.92
C LEU A 230 -12.30 11.04 -15.11
N THR A 231 -12.00 11.42 -16.35
CA THR A 231 -11.16 12.56 -16.73
C THR A 231 -11.55 13.86 -16.05
N ALA A 232 -12.83 14.14 -15.84
CA ALA A 232 -13.27 15.35 -15.12
C ALA A 232 -12.82 15.37 -13.64
N HIS A 233 -12.88 14.22 -12.96
CA HIS A 233 -12.40 14.06 -11.59
C HIS A 233 -10.87 14.00 -11.53
N ASP A 234 -10.24 13.31 -12.48
CA ASP A 234 -8.79 13.22 -12.57
C ASP A 234 -8.16 14.60 -12.82
N MET A 235 -8.76 15.42 -13.69
CA MET A 235 -8.38 16.82 -13.90
C MET A 235 -8.59 17.68 -12.65
N LYS A 236 -9.66 17.46 -11.87
CA LYS A 236 -9.87 18.13 -10.57
C LYS A 236 -8.79 17.73 -9.56
N THR A 237 -8.36 16.47 -9.59
CA THR A 237 -7.26 15.94 -8.76
C THR A 237 -5.93 16.54 -9.18
N MET A 238 -5.59 16.55 -10.47
CA MET A 238 -4.37 17.16 -11.01
C MET A 238 -4.28 18.66 -10.72
N LYS A 239 -5.40 19.38 -10.72
CA LYS A 239 -5.45 20.80 -10.32
C LYS A 239 -5.03 21.04 -8.86
N ARG A 240 -5.29 20.09 -7.95
CA ARG A 240 -4.85 20.12 -6.54
C ARG A 240 -3.38 19.74 -6.35
N MET A 241 -2.78 19.05 -7.32
CA MET A 241 -1.35 18.73 -7.33
C MET A 241 -0.52 19.95 -7.73
N ASP A 242 0.73 19.97 -7.29
CA ASP A 242 1.67 21.06 -7.54
C ASP A 242 1.92 21.27 -9.04
N ALA A 243 1.57 22.46 -9.53
CA ALA A 243 1.65 22.84 -10.94
C ALA A 243 3.00 22.49 -11.61
N PRO A 244 4.18 22.90 -11.08
CA PRO A 244 5.47 22.59 -11.70
C PRO A 244 5.86 21.10 -11.63
N LEU A 245 5.16 20.30 -10.83
CA LEU A 245 5.46 18.87 -10.65
C LEU A 245 4.45 17.95 -11.36
N ARG A 246 3.35 18.48 -11.94
CA ARG A 246 2.31 17.67 -12.61
C ARG A 246 2.86 16.70 -13.64
N LEU A 247 3.78 17.19 -14.47
CA LEU A 247 4.40 16.41 -15.53
C LEU A 247 5.40 15.38 -14.98
N GLN A 248 6.15 15.74 -13.93
CA GLN A 248 7.05 14.82 -13.22
C GLN A 248 6.29 13.70 -12.48
N TYR A 249 5.11 13.98 -11.91
CA TYR A 249 4.25 12.94 -11.33
C TYR A 249 3.77 11.96 -12.40
N TYR A 250 3.38 12.45 -13.59
CA TYR A 250 3.02 11.59 -14.71
C TYR A 250 4.22 10.74 -15.19
N TYR A 251 5.42 11.32 -15.35
CA TYR A 251 6.61 10.54 -15.68
C TYR A 251 6.95 9.49 -14.62
N MET A 252 6.79 9.80 -13.33
CA MET A 252 6.96 8.84 -12.24
C MET A 252 5.93 7.71 -12.34
N TYR A 253 4.68 8.03 -12.67
CA TYR A 253 3.64 7.02 -12.93
C TYR A 253 3.99 6.12 -14.12
N CYS A 254 4.44 6.68 -15.25
CA CYS A 254 4.90 5.93 -16.42
C CYS A 254 6.11 5.03 -16.09
N PHE A 255 7.08 5.53 -15.33
CA PHE A 255 8.22 4.75 -14.86
C PHE A 255 7.78 3.61 -13.93
N MET A 256 6.90 3.87 -12.95
CA MET A 256 6.30 2.84 -12.10
C MET A 256 5.60 1.74 -12.92
N LEU A 257 4.84 2.11 -13.96
CA LEU A 257 4.23 1.15 -14.88
C LEU A 257 5.26 0.34 -15.67
N GLN A 258 6.34 0.95 -16.13
CA GLN A 258 7.43 0.23 -16.81
C GLN A 258 8.07 -0.82 -15.88
N VAL A 259 8.42 -0.44 -14.64
CA VAL A 259 8.99 -1.37 -13.66
C VAL A 259 8.02 -2.50 -13.34
N LEU A 260 6.74 -2.18 -13.10
CA LEU A 260 5.71 -3.15 -12.78
C LEU A 260 5.46 -4.14 -13.94
N LYS A 261 5.26 -3.63 -15.16
CA LYS A 261 5.12 -4.45 -16.38
C LYS A 261 6.36 -5.31 -16.62
N ARG A 262 7.58 -4.82 -16.35
CA ARG A 262 8.83 -5.60 -16.52
C ARG A 262 9.01 -6.67 -15.45
N LYS A 263 8.70 -6.41 -14.17
CA LYS A 263 8.80 -7.39 -13.07
C LYS A 263 7.66 -8.44 -13.07
N LEU A 264 6.57 -8.18 -13.80
CA LEU A 264 5.43 -9.10 -14.01
C LEU A 264 5.37 -9.74 -15.40
N ARG A 265 6.37 -9.51 -16.26
CA ARG A 265 6.59 -10.31 -17.47
C ARG A 265 7.41 -11.54 -17.11
N SER A 266 6.98 -12.71 -17.59
CA SER A 266 7.79 -13.92 -17.52
C SER A 266 9.10 -13.71 -18.28
N SER A 267 10.23 -14.06 -17.67
CA SER A 267 11.54 -14.04 -18.32
C SER A 267 11.70 -15.25 -19.24
N CYS A 268 10.97 -15.27 -20.35
CA CYS A 268 11.09 -16.29 -21.40
C CYS A 268 12.44 -16.18 -22.15
N ARG A 269 13.52 -16.61 -21.49
CA ARG A 269 14.80 -16.96 -22.14
C ARG A 269 15.27 -18.38 -21.84
N THR A 270 14.77 -19.03 -20.78
CA THR A 270 14.96 -20.47 -20.53
C THR A 270 13.76 -21.27 -21.02
N ARG A 271 13.83 -21.68 -22.30
CA ARG A 271 12.93 -22.66 -22.92
C ARG A 271 13.27 -24.07 -22.39
N THR A 272 13.05 -24.31 -21.10
CA THR A 272 13.31 -25.60 -20.46
C THR A 272 11.98 -26.31 -20.18
N VAL A 273 11.84 -27.52 -20.71
CA VAL A 273 10.57 -28.22 -20.96
C VAL A 273 9.89 -28.79 -19.68
N GLY A 274 10.40 -28.48 -18.48
CA GLY A 274 9.99 -29.13 -17.22
C GLY A 274 8.78 -28.54 -16.48
N ASN A 275 8.33 -27.32 -16.79
CA ASN A 275 7.41 -26.58 -15.90
C ASN A 275 5.91 -26.92 -16.03
N PHE A 276 5.52 -27.86 -16.88
CA PHE A 276 4.09 -28.22 -17.07
C PHE A 276 3.46 -28.94 -15.87
N LEU A 277 4.27 -29.58 -15.01
CA LEU A 277 3.78 -30.38 -13.88
C LEU A 277 3.34 -29.57 -12.64
N ARG A 278 3.47 -28.23 -12.64
CA ARG A 278 3.15 -27.42 -11.44
C ARG A 278 1.85 -26.63 -11.49
N GLY A 279 1.06 -26.71 -12.58
CA GLY A 279 -0.31 -26.18 -12.64
C GLY A 279 -0.48 -24.65 -12.55
N TRP A 280 0.61 -23.89 -12.46
CA TRP A 280 0.58 -22.43 -12.45
C TRP A 280 0.93 -21.95 -13.86
N SER A 281 0.02 -21.23 -14.51
CA SER A 281 0.25 -20.73 -15.86
C SER A 281 1.48 -19.82 -15.91
N ASN A 282 2.47 -20.17 -16.75
CA ASN A 282 3.65 -19.32 -16.99
C ASN A 282 3.32 -18.02 -17.76
N HIS A 283 2.05 -17.78 -18.07
CA HIS A 283 1.58 -16.56 -18.72
C HIS A 283 1.90 -15.30 -17.89
N PRO A 284 2.32 -14.21 -18.56
CA PRO A 284 2.56 -12.92 -17.89
C PRO A 284 1.28 -12.40 -17.24
N ALA A 285 1.40 -11.46 -16.31
CA ALA A 285 0.22 -10.73 -15.84
C ALA A 285 -0.42 -9.97 -17.00
N CYS A 286 -1.74 -10.07 -17.14
CA CYS A 286 -2.49 -9.32 -18.14
C CYS A 286 -2.57 -7.83 -17.76
N SER A 287 -3.01 -6.97 -18.67
CA SER A 287 -2.98 -5.52 -18.43
C SER A 287 -4.03 -5.10 -17.38
N GLU A 288 -5.09 -5.90 -17.30
CA GLU A 288 -6.28 -5.74 -16.48
C GLU A 288 -5.97 -6.13 -15.02
N ASP A 289 -5.28 -7.27 -14.79
CA ASP A 289 -4.70 -7.65 -13.48
C ASP A 289 -3.88 -6.50 -12.90
N ILE A 290 -3.03 -5.89 -13.74
CA ILE A 290 -2.12 -4.81 -13.33
C ILE A 290 -2.90 -3.53 -13.03
N ALA A 291 -3.89 -3.17 -13.84
CA ALA A 291 -4.76 -2.02 -13.60
C ALA A 291 -5.56 -2.17 -12.31
N PHE A 292 -6.22 -3.32 -12.13
CA PHE A 292 -7.02 -3.67 -10.97
C PHE A 292 -6.17 -3.60 -9.69
N PHE A 293 -4.99 -4.20 -9.70
CA PHE A 293 -4.05 -4.17 -8.57
C PHE A 293 -3.49 -2.77 -8.28
N LEU A 294 -3.19 -1.98 -9.33
CA LEU A 294 -2.67 -0.62 -9.18
C LEU A 294 -3.71 0.34 -8.62
N ILE A 295 -4.94 0.30 -9.12
CA ILE A 295 -6.05 1.16 -8.68
C ILE A 295 -6.48 0.76 -7.26
N LEU A 296 -6.89 -0.50 -7.04
CA LEU A 296 -7.45 -0.91 -5.74
C LEU A 296 -6.39 -1.07 -4.65
N GLY A 297 -5.19 -1.55 -5.00
CA GLY A 297 -4.09 -1.75 -4.06
C GLY A 297 -3.25 -0.51 -3.81
N GLY A 298 -3.12 0.38 -4.79
CA GLY A 298 -2.29 1.59 -4.71
C GLY A 298 -0.81 1.30 -4.44
N ILE A 299 -0.05 2.38 -4.20
CA ILE A 299 1.41 2.31 -4.02
C ILE A 299 1.86 1.37 -2.88
N GLY A 300 1.03 1.17 -1.86
CA GLY A 300 1.34 0.33 -0.70
C GLY A 300 1.36 -1.17 -1.01
N GLN A 301 0.51 -1.64 -1.93
CA GLN A 301 0.53 -3.04 -2.37
C GLN A 301 1.57 -3.23 -3.50
N VAL A 302 1.73 -2.24 -4.40
CA VAL A 302 2.81 -2.23 -5.41
C VAL A 302 4.19 -2.35 -4.76
N ALA A 303 4.45 -1.61 -3.67
CA ALA A 303 5.69 -1.72 -2.90
C ALA A 303 5.97 -3.14 -2.39
N LYS A 304 4.92 -3.85 -1.90
CA LYS A 304 5.05 -5.23 -1.40
C LYS A 304 5.28 -6.22 -2.53
N LEU A 305 4.55 -6.07 -3.65
CA LEU A 305 4.72 -6.91 -4.83
C LEU A 305 6.15 -6.77 -5.39
N LEU A 306 6.66 -5.56 -5.55
CA LEU A 306 8.03 -5.37 -6.08
C LEU A 306 9.09 -5.93 -5.13
N ALA A 307 8.85 -5.89 -3.81
CA ALA A 307 9.72 -6.47 -2.78
C ALA A 307 9.73 -8.01 -2.75
N CYS A 308 8.77 -8.70 -3.36
CA CYS A 308 8.85 -10.16 -3.53
C CYS A 308 10.07 -10.49 -4.42
N PRO A 309 10.93 -11.47 -4.06
CA PRO A 309 12.19 -11.71 -4.75
C PRO A 309 12.00 -12.35 -6.13
N THR A 310 11.22 -13.43 -6.22
CA THR A 310 11.05 -14.19 -7.47
C THR A 310 9.84 -13.74 -8.30
N TYR A 311 9.85 -14.02 -9.60
CA TYR A 311 8.67 -13.84 -10.47
C TYR A 311 7.46 -14.66 -9.99
N ALA A 312 7.70 -15.89 -9.53
CA ALA A 312 6.66 -16.77 -9.01
C ALA A 312 5.97 -16.13 -7.80
N ASP A 313 6.73 -15.61 -6.83
CA ASP A 313 6.18 -14.94 -5.64
C ASP A 313 5.39 -13.68 -6.00
N ARG A 314 5.84 -12.90 -6.99
CA ARG A 314 5.10 -11.73 -7.50
C ARG A 314 3.75 -12.13 -8.10
N ARG A 315 3.68 -13.21 -8.89
CA ARG A 315 2.41 -13.73 -9.42
C ARG A 315 1.54 -14.37 -8.32
N ARG A 316 2.13 -15.07 -7.35
CA ARG A 316 1.42 -15.56 -6.14
C ARG A 316 0.75 -14.41 -5.40
N TYR A 317 1.49 -13.32 -5.18
CA TYR A 317 1.03 -12.14 -4.46
C TYR A 317 -0.12 -11.44 -5.18
N LEU A 318 0.04 -11.19 -6.48
CA LEU A 318 -0.96 -10.57 -7.34
C LEU A 318 -2.26 -11.40 -7.38
N HIS A 319 -2.14 -12.71 -7.64
CA HIS A 319 -3.30 -13.60 -7.70
C HIS A 319 -4.00 -13.71 -6.33
N ALA A 320 -3.25 -13.88 -5.24
CA ALA A 320 -3.82 -13.92 -3.90
C ALA A 320 -4.55 -12.61 -3.52
N TYR A 321 -4.02 -11.45 -3.93
CA TYR A 321 -4.68 -10.16 -3.72
C TYR A 321 -6.04 -10.08 -4.44
N ILE A 322 -6.08 -10.46 -5.73
CA ILE A 322 -7.32 -10.48 -6.53
C ILE A 322 -8.32 -11.49 -5.94
N THR A 323 -7.88 -12.72 -5.66
CA THR A 323 -8.71 -13.78 -5.06
C THR A 323 -9.26 -13.39 -3.69
N HIS A 324 -8.50 -12.63 -2.89
CA HIS A 324 -8.96 -12.10 -1.60
C HIS A 324 -10.05 -11.02 -1.70
N LEU A 325 -10.28 -10.42 -2.86
CA LEU A 325 -11.38 -9.47 -3.07
C LEU A 325 -12.71 -10.16 -3.39
N SER A 326 -12.68 -11.42 -3.84
CA SER A 326 -13.88 -12.17 -4.21
C SER A 326 -14.63 -12.76 -2.99
N PRO A 327 -15.92 -12.43 -2.78
CA PRO A 327 -16.77 -13.06 -1.77
C PRO A 327 -16.93 -14.57 -1.91
N HIS A 328 -16.74 -15.10 -3.13
CA HIS A 328 -16.90 -16.52 -3.43
C HIS A 328 -15.59 -17.30 -3.28
N ALA A 329 -14.44 -16.66 -3.47
CA ALA A 329 -13.14 -17.32 -3.45
C ALA A 329 -12.36 -17.15 -2.12
N SER A 330 -12.74 -16.19 -1.27
CA SER A 330 -12.05 -15.93 0.00
C SER A 330 -13.03 -15.75 1.15
N LYS A 331 -12.62 -16.18 2.36
CA LYS A 331 -13.34 -15.89 3.61
C LYS A 331 -12.99 -14.51 4.21
N CYS A 332 -11.87 -13.91 3.80
CA CYS A 332 -11.38 -12.65 4.37
C CYS A 332 -11.78 -11.39 3.57
N TRP A 333 -12.56 -11.52 2.49
CA TRP A 333 -12.91 -10.43 1.59
C TRP A 333 -13.46 -9.18 2.28
N ARG A 334 -14.37 -9.32 3.25
CA ARG A 334 -14.91 -8.17 4.01
C ARG A 334 -13.83 -7.40 4.79
N ALA A 335 -12.76 -8.06 5.24
CA ALA A 335 -11.63 -7.38 5.87
C ALA A 335 -10.76 -6.69 4.80
N HIS A 336 -10.55 -7.36 3.66
CA HIS A 336 -9.73 -6.83 2.59
C HIS A 336 -10.34 -5.59 1.91
N TRP A 337 -11.66 -5.57 1.72
CA TRP A 337 -12.41 -4.39 1.26
C TRP A 337 -12.41 -3.24 2.27
N LYS A 338 -12.40 -3.53 3.58
CA LYS A 338 -12.17 -2.51 4.62
C LYS A 338 -10.77 -1.92 4.58
N ASP A 339 -9.75 -2.73 4.29
CA ASP A 339 -8.37 -2.26 4.10
C ASP A 339 -8.22 -1.35 2.87
N ILE A 340 -9.01 -1.58 1.81
CA ILE A 340 -9.14 -0.67 0.66
C ILE A 340 -9.88 0.62 1.06
N GLY A 341 -10.77 0.57 2.04
CA GLY A 341 -11.49 1.73 2.58
C GLY A 341 -13.01 1.68 2.42
N VAL A 342 -13.58 0.55 1.99
CA VAL A 342 -15.04 0.32 2.04
C VAL A 342 -15.42 -0.02 3.48
N ILE A 343 -15.68 1.02 4.28
CA ILE A 343 -15.95 0.91 5.72
C ILE A 343 -17.44 0.67 6.02
N SER A 344 -18.34 1.16 5.16
CA SER A 344 -19.79 1.04 5.35
C SER A 344 -20.25 -0.42 5.27
N PRO A 345 -20.93 -0.96 6.31
CA PRO A 345 -21.45 -2.33 6.27
C PRO A 345 -22.44 -2.58 5.14
N ALA A 346 -23.27 -1.59 4.79
CA ALA A 346 -24.22 -1.70 3.68
C ALA A 346 -23.50 -1.94 2.35
N LEU A 347 -22.51 -1.08 2.02
CA LEU A 347 -21.70 -1.25 0.81
C LEU A 347 -20.96 -2.59 0.78
N LEU A 348 -20.49 -3.07 1.93
CA LEU A 348 -19.88 -4.41 2.02
C LEU A 348 -20.87 -5.53 1.74
N ASP A 349 -22.13 -5.39 2.10
CA ASP A 349 -23.17 -6.39 1.84
C ASP A 349 -23.71 -6.31 0.39
N ASP A 350 -23.51 -5.20 -0.30
CA ASP A 350 -23.83 -5.00 -1.73
C ASP A 350 -22.73 -5.52 -2.69
N ILE A 351 -21.45 -5.55 -2.27
CA ILE A 351 -20.30 -6.03 -3.07
C ILE A 351 -20.53 -7.38 -3.77
N PRO A 352 -21.10 -8.42 -3.13
CA PRO A 352 -21.38 -9.69 -3.80
C PRO A 352 -22.30 -9.56 -5.03
N CYS A 353 -23.05 -8.47 -5.16
CA CYS A 353 -24.01 -8.20 -6.22
C CYS A 353 -23.60 -7.04 -7.14
N THR A 354 -22.35 -6.55 -7.06
CA THR A 354 -21.90 -5.35 -7.77
C THR A 354 -20.75 -5.64 -8.73
N SER A 355 -20.85 -5.14 -9.97
CA SER A 355 -19.73 -5.05 -10.91
C SER A 355 -18.94 -3.77 -10.68
N ILE A 356 -17.61 -3.86 -10.65
CA ILE A 356 -16.71 -2.71 -10.44
C ILE A 356 -15.83 -2.55 -11.68
N GLY A 357 -16.07 -1.48 -12.43
CA GLY A 357 -15.35 -1.19 -13.67
C GLY A 357 -13.98 -0.58 -13.38
N ILE A 358 -12.92 -1.28 -13.80
CA ILE A 358 -11.55 -0.82 -13.59
C ILE A 358 -11.05 -0.07 -14.84
N THR A 359 -10.60 1.16 -14.63
CA THR A 359 -9.99 2.01 -15.66
C THR A 359 -8.74 1.34 -16.24
N GLN A 360 -8.61 1.30 -17.57
CA GLN A 360 -7.43 0.78 -18.26
C GLN A 360 -6.18 1.63 -17.97
N LEU A 361 -4.98 1.05 -18.08
CA LEU A 361 -3.73 1.67 -17.59
C LEU A 361 -3.37 3.00 -18.27
N ASP A 362 -3.63 3.11 -19.56
CA ASP A 362 -3.57 4.35 -20.34
C ASP A 362 -4.61 5.37 -19.85
N GLN A 363 -5.86 4.94 -19.69
CA GLN A 363 -6.99 5.79 -19.32
C GLN A 363 -6.94 6.39 -17.90
N ILE A 364 -6.03 5.95 -17.03
CA ILE A 364 -5.89 6.45 -15.64
C ILE A 364 -5.35 7.88 -15.58
N TRP A 365 -4.38 8.25 -16.43
CA TRP A 365 -3.69 9.56 -16.34
C TRP A 365 -3.45 10.21 -17.71
N GLU A 366 -3.30 9.42 -18.77
CA GLU A 366 -2.99 9.90 -20.12
C GLU A 366 -4.06 10.87 -20.67
N PRO A 367 -5.39 10.63 -20.51
CA PRO A 367 -6.42 11.58 -20.93
C PRO A 367 -6.31 12.94 -20.23
N GLY A 368 -5.94 12.96 -18.95
CA GLY A 368 -5.74 14.20 -18.19
C GLY A 368 -4.52 14.99 -18.65
N ILE A 369 -3.45 14.31 -19.09
CA ILE A 369 -2.28 14.98 -19.69
C ILE A 369 -2.60 15.48 -21.09
N ALA A 370 -3.25 14.68 -21.94
CA ALA A 370 -3.69 15.12 -23.28
C ALA A 370 -4.57 16.39 -23.20
N GLU A 371 -5.49 16.43 -22.22
CA GLU A 371 -6.30 17.61 -21.88
C GLU A 371 -5.47 18.85 -21.45
N LEU A 372 -4.28 18.69 -20.88
CA LEU A 372 -3.37 19.79 -20.53
C LEU A 372 -2.45 20.19 -21.70
N MET A 373 -2.20 19.29 -22.65
CA MET A 373 -1.36 19.54 -23.82
C MET A 373 -2.06 20.34 -24.92
N LYS A 374 -3.40 20.32 -24.98
CA LYS A 374 -4.22 21.09 -25.95
C LYS A 374 -3.71 22.54 -26.16
N PRO A 375 -3.66 23.04 -27.41
CA PRO A 375 -3.07 24.35 -27.71
C PRO A 375 -3.78 25.51 -27.00
N GLU A 376 -5.11 25.41 -26.87
CA GLU A 376 -5.99 26.35 -26.17
C GLU A 376 -5.72 26.45 -24.65
N ARG A 377 -4.95 25.52 -24.06
CA ARG A 377 -4.62 25.55 -22.63
C ARG A 377 -3.19 26.00 -22.38
N HIS A 378 -3.08 27.18 -21.80
CA HIS A 378 -1.84 27.79 -21.31
C HIS A 378 -1.37 27.21 -19.95
N THR A 379 -1.74 25.96 -19.63
CA THR A 379 -1.39 25.31 -18.35
C THR A 379 0.02 24.73 -18.30
N LEU A 380 0.66 24.58 -19.46
CA LEU A 380 2.02 24.09 -19.65
C LEU A 380 2.73 24.98 -20.67
N THR A 381 4.02 25.22 -20.45
CA THR A 381 4.89 25.99 -21.33
C THR A 381 5.18 25.24 -22.63
N ALA A 382 5.56 25.96 -23.70
CA ALA A 382 5.90 25.32 -24.98
C ALA A 382 7.06 24.32 -24.85
N ALA A 383 8.05 24.60 -23.99
CA ALA A 383 9.17 23.70 -23.70
C ALA A 383 8.72 22.40 -23.02
N GLU A 384 7.75 22.45 -22.10
CA GLU A 384 7.18 21.26 -21.46
C GLU A 384 6.39 20.39 -22.44
N LYS A 385 5.69 21.01 -23.41
CA LYS A 385 4.96 20.28 -24.46
C LYS A 385 5.92 19.53 -25.39
N LEU A 386 6.99 20.21 -25.86
CA LEU A 386 8.02 19.60 -26.70
C LEU A 386 8.77 18.45 -25.99
N ARG A 387 9.20 18.65 -24.73
CA ARG A 387 9.82 17.58 -23.94
C ARG A 387 8.90 16.37 -23.72
N TYR A 388 7.60 16.59 -23.59
CA TYR A 388 6.64 15.50 -23.44
C TYR A 388 6.62 14.62 -24.70
N GLU A 389 6.62 15.20 -25.90
CA GLU A 389 6.67 14.45 -27.16
C GLU A 389 7.97 13.63 -27.30
N GLU A 390 9.13 14.24 -26.98
CA GLU A 390 10.44 13.55 -26.94
C GLU A 390 10.45 12.37 -25.95
N LEU A 391 9.81 12.52 -24.78
CA LEU A 391 9.77 11.50 -23.74
C LEU A 391 8.78 10.37 -24.03
N GLN A 392 7.68 10.63 -24.74
CA GLN A 392 6.79 9.58 -25.23
C GLN A 392 7.50 8.66 -26.24
N GLY A 393 8.28 9.24 -27.16
CA GLY A 393 9.08 8.50 -28.13
C GLY A 393 10.22 7.71 -27.48
N SER A 394 11.06 8.39 -26.68
CA SER A 394 12.26 7.78 -26.08
C SER A 394 11.97 6.85 -24.90
N ARG A 395 10.83 7.05 -24.20
CA ARG A 395 10.42 6.34 -22.97
C ARG A 395 11.42 6.43 -21.82
N LYS A 396 12.40 7.36 -21.87
CA LYS A 396 13.46 7.59 -20.89
C LYS A 396 12.97 8.38 -19.64
N TYR A 397 11.78 8.08 -19.13
CA TYR A 397 11.14 8.84 -18.03
C TYR A 397 12.02 9.02 -16.79
N ILE A 398 12.84 8.02 -16.45
CA ILE A 398 13.74 8.11 -15.29
C ILE A 398 14.82 9.18 -15.44
N ASN A 399 15.33 9.41 -16.65
CA ASN A 399 16.39 10.39 -16.88
C ASN A 399 15.84 11.81 -16.72
N GLU A 400 14.60 12.08 -17.14
CA GLU A 400 13.93 13.37 -16.90
C GLU A 400 13.61 13.59 -15.42
N ILE A 401 13.11 12.57 -14.72
CA ILE A 401 12.81 12.63 -13.27
C ILE A 401 14.06 12.99 -12.44
N ILE A 402 15.23 12.52 -12.88
CA ILE A 402 16.49 12.67 -12.13
C ILE A 402 17.34 13.84 -12.65
N GLY A 403 17.18 14.24 -13.91
CA GLY A 403 17.86 15.36 -14.56
C GLY A 403 19.21 15.01 -15.21
N TYR A 404 19.53 13.72 -15.39
CA TYR A 404 20.74 13.23 -16.04
C TYR A 404 20.58 11.76 -16.50
N ASP A 405 21.39 11.31 -17.48
CA ASP A 405 21.35 9.91 -17.94
C ASP A 405 22.10 8.99 -16.96
N ILE A 406 21.34 8.37 -16.07
CA ILE A 406 21.84 7.44 -15.04
C ILE A 406 22.53 6.23 -15.67
N LEU A 407 22.09 5.79 -16.85
CA LEU A 407 22.52 4.53 -17.46
C LEU A 407 23.86 4.65 -18.20
N GLN A 408 24.29 5.88 -18.53
CA GLN A 408 25.59 6.12 -19.18
C GLN A 408 26.77 6.12 -18.18
N MET A 409 26.52 6.27 -16.87
CA MET A 409 27.58 6.28 -15.84
C MET A 409 28.01 4.87 -15.37
N SER A 410 27.46 3.79 -15.94
CA SER A 410 27.84 2.41 -15.61
C SER A 410 28.99 1.84 -16.46
N ALA A 411 29.58 2.63 -17.36
CA ALA A 411 30.81 2.29 -18.04
C ALA A 411 31.98 3.05 -17.41
N PRO A 412 32.74 2.47 -16.45
CA PRO A 412 34.12 2.89 -16.28
C PRO A 412 34.80 2.62 -17.63
N GLY A 413 35.41 3.65 -18.21
CA GLY A 413 36.10 3.50 -19.49
C GLY A 413 37.15 2.40 -19.38
N CYS A 414 37.15 1.49 -20.36
CA CYS A 414 38.41 0.86 -20.74
C CYS A 414 39.29 2.03 -21.18
N VAL A 415 40.25 2.41 -20.34
CA VAL A 415 41.36 3.24 -20.82
C VAL A 415 42.14 2.29 -21.68
N ASP A 416 42.04 2.46 -23.00
CA ASP A 416 42.91 1.77 -23.94
C ASP A 416 44.34 2.26 -23.63
N ILE A 417 45.10 1.40 -22.94
CA ILE A 417 46.54 1.59 -22.72
C ILE A 417 47.21 1.10 -24.00
N GLU A 418 47.20 1.96 -25.02
CA GLU A 418 48.05 1.84 -26.20
C GLU A 418 48.96 3.07 -26.28
N ASP A 419 50.15 2.87 -26.86
CA ASP A 419 51.21 3.85 -27.13
C ASP A 419 52.03 4.41 -25.96
N GLU A 420 52.76 3.52 -25.27
CA GLU A 420 54.17 3.78 -24.88
C GLU A 420 55.07 2.65 -25.41
N VAL A 421 55.24 2.57 -26.74
CA VAL A 421 56.31 1.79 -27.39
C VAL A 421 56.93 2.57 -28.54
N GLU A 422 57.69 3.62 -28.23
CA GLU A 422 58.83 4.02 -29.08
C GLU A 422 59.84 4.86 -28.28
N ASP A 423 61.00 4.26 -28.01
CA ASP A 423 62.32 4.77 -28.39
C ASP A 423 63.40 4.35 -27.37
N ARG A 424 64.33 3.48 -27.82
CA ARG A 424 65.70 3.24 -27.30
C ARG A 424 66.32 1.98 -27.91
N ARG A 425 66.93 2.15 -29.09
CA ARG A 425 68.21 1.53 -29.54
C ARG A 425 68.85 2.52 -30.52
N PRO A 426 70.18 2.65 -30.58
CA PRO A 426 71.12 1.53 -30.81
C PRO A 426 71.43 0.65 -29.60
#